data_AF-R7U583-F1
#
_entry.id   AF-R7U583-F1
#
_cell.length_a   1.000
_cell.length_b   1.000
_cell.length_c   1.000
_cell.angle_alpha   90.00
_cell.angle_beta   90.00
_cell.angle_gamma   90.00
#
_symmetry.space_group_name_H-M   'P 1'
#
loop_
_entity.id
_entity.type
_entity.pdbx_description
1 polymer ?
#
loop_
_entity_poly.entity_id
_entity_poly.type
_entity_poly.pdbx_seq_one_letter_code
_entity_poly.pdbx_strand_id
1 'polypeptide(L)' 'GMRGVAHKWLASYLNKRNQQVSFFSGSSSKQTISHGVPQGSILSPLLFLLYV' A
#
# COMPACT_ATOMS: atom_id res chain seq x y z
N GLY A 1 -2.17 4.07 -21.79
CA GLY A 1 -1.37 3.74 -20.60
C GLY A 1 -1.17 4.98 -19.75
N MET A 2 -1.21 4.85 -18.42
CA MET A 2 -0.89 5.95 -17.50
C MET A 2 0.57 6.36 -17.70
N ARG A 3 0.83 7.64 -17.96
CA ARG A 3 2.18 8.17 -18.24
C ARG A 3 2.53 9.28 -17.25
N GLY A 4 3.83 9.50 -17.02
CA GLY A 4 4.31 10.63 -16.23
C GLY A 4 4.08 10.50 -14.72
N VAL A 5 3.56 11.57 -14.11
CA VAL A 5 3.44 11.71 -12.64
C VAL A 5 2.49 10.70 -12.03
N ALA A 6 1.34 10.44 -12.66
CA ALA A 6 0.35 9.49 -12.16
C ALA A 6 0.91 8.06 -12.06
N HIS A 7 1.69 7.63 -13.06
CA HIS A 7 2.37 6.32 -13.03
C HIS A 7 3.40 6.25 -11.91
N LYS A 8 4.23 7.28 -11.75
CA LYS A 8 5.24 7.33 -10.66
C LYS A 8 4.57 7.33 -9.28
N TRP A 9 3.47 8.07 -9.14
CA TRP A 9 2.71 8.13 -7.90
C TRP A 9 2.13 6.76 -7.55
N LEU A 10 1.47 6.09 -8.51
CA LEU A 10 0.94 4.75 -8.29
C LEU A 10 2.03 3.72 -7.99
N ALA A 11 3.15 3.77 -8.72
CA ALA A 11 4.30 2.91 -8.46
C ALA A 11 4.87 3.15 -7.06
N SER A 12 4.95 4.40 -6.60
CA SER A 12 5.37 4.72 -5.23
C SER A 12 4.35 4.25 -4.18
N TYR A 13 3.06 4.32 -4.50
CA TYR A 13 1.96 3.93 -3.62
C TYR A 13 1.96 2.41 -3.34
N LEU A 14 2.35 1.61 -4.34
CA LEU A 14 2.38 0.15 -4.23
C LEU A 14 3.73 -0.39 -3.71
N ASN A 15 4.83 0.35 -3.87
CA ASN A 15 6.19 -0.10 -3.56
C ASN A 15 6.65 0.30 -2.14
N LYS A 16 7.63 -0.42 -1.59
CA LYS A 16 8.29 -0.15 -0.28
C LYS A 16 7.34 0.03 0.90
N ARG A 17 6.23 -0.70 0.90
CA ARG A 17 5.25 -0.66 1.99
C ARG A 17 5.73 -1.50 3.16
N ASN A 18 5.63 -0.95 4.37
CA ASN A 18 5.94 -1.66 5.61
C ASN A 18 4.70 -1.61 6.53
N GLN A 19 4.40 -2.72 7.20
CA GLN A 19 3.38 -2.81 8.23
C GLN A 19 3.98 -3.09 9.59
N GLN A 20 3.29 -2.62 10.61
CA GLN A 20 3.59 -2.86 12.01
C GLN A 20 2.27 -2.85 12.77
N VAL A 21 2.13 -3.74 13.75
CA VAL A 21 0.96 -3.77 14.63
C VAL A 21 1.40 -3.22 15.97
N SER A 22 0.67 -2.23 16.48
CA SER A 22 0.83 -1.70 17.83
C SER A 22 -0.35 -2.14 18.67
N PHE A 23 -0.08 -2.72 19.84
CA PHE A 23 -1.10 -3.17 20.78
C PHE A 23 -0.67 -2.85 22.21
N PHE A 24 -1.53 -2.13 22.94
CA PHE A 24 -1.20 -1.52 24.23
C PHE A 24 0.12 -0.74 24.21
N SER A 25 1.15 -1.21 24.92
CA SER A 25 2.47 -0.61 25.04
C SER A 25 3.53 -1.25 24.12
N GLY A 26 3.16 -2.28 23.35
CA GLY A 26 4.08 -3.00 22.47
C GLY A 26 3.81 -2.73 21.00
N SER A 27 4.87 -2.64 20.21
CA SER A 27 4.77 -2.63 18.75
C SER A 27 5.58 -3.78 18.16
N SER A 28 5.04 -4.43 17.13
CA SER A 28 5.72 -5.52 16.41
C SER A 28 6.95 -5.00 15.66
N SER A 29 7.82 -5.89 15.18
CA SER A 29 8.80 -5.50 14.16
C SER A 29 8.10 -5.00 12.89
N LYS A 30 8.69 -4.04 12.19
CA LYS A 30 8.23 -3.64 10.85
C LYS A 30 8.45 -4.80 9.87
N GLN A 31 7.41 -5.14 9.11
CA GLN A 31 7.44 -6.17 8.08
C GLN A 31 7.17 -5.54 6.73
N THR A 32 7.99 -5.86 5.72
CA THR A 32 7.78 -5.37 4.35
C THR A 32 6.64 -6.16 3.69
N ILE A 33 5.70 -5.43 3.09
CA ILE A 33 4.56 -6.02 2.38
C ILE A 33 4.85 -5.98 0.88
N SER A 34 4.91 -7.16 0.27
CA SER A 34 5.09 -7.33 -1.17
C SER A 34 3.78 -7.43 -1.96
N HIS A 35 2.65 -7.73 -1.31
CA HIS A 35 1.36 -8.01 -1.97
C HIS A 35 0.19 -7.21 -1.38
N GLY A 36 -0.93 -7.14 -2.09
CA GLY A 36 -2.14 -6.43 -1.64
C GLY A 36 -2.02 -4.90 -1.70
N VAL A 37 -3.02 -4.20 -1.17
CA VAL A 37 -3.14 -2.73 -1.17
C VAL A 37 -3.23 -2.17 0.26
N PRO A 38 -2.82 -0.92 0.53
CA PRO A 38 -2.93 -0.32 1.85
C PRO A 38 -4.39 -0.26 2.36
N GLN A 39 -4.76 -1.05 3.37
CA GLN A 39 -6.11 -0.99 3.92
C GLN A 39 -6.35 0.36 4.63
N GLY A 40 -7.51 0.97 4.43
CA GLY A 40 -7.87 2.26 5.04
C GLY A 40 -7.62 3.50 4.16
N SER A 41 -7.08 3.32 2.95
CA SER A 41 -7.01 4.38 1.94
C SER A 41 -8.16 4.27 0.93
N ILE A 42 -8.73 5.41 0.53
CA ILE A 42 -9.82 5.46 -0.46
C ILE A 42 -9.42 4.92 -1.83
N LEU A 43 -8.11 4.90 -2.12
CA LEU A 43 -7.59 4.41 -3.39
C LEU A 43 -7.52 2.87 -3.45
N SER A 44 -7.44 2.21 -2.30
CA SER A 44 -7.22 0.76 -2.25
C SER A 44 -8.37 -0.06 -2.84
N PRO A 45 -9.66 0.26 -2.59
CA PRO A 45 -10.77 -0.39 -3.29
C PRO A 45 -10.74 -0.18 -4.82
N LEU A 46 -10.34 1.02 -5.27
CA LEU A 46 -10.25 1.33 -6.70
C LEU A 46 -9.12 0.56 -7.39
N LEU A 47 -7.97 0.41 -6.72
CA LEU A 47 -6.87 -0.42 -7.24
C LEU A 47 -7.18 -1.90 -7.21
N PHE A 48 -7.97 -2.37 -6.23
CA PHE A 48 -8.46 -3.75 -6.22
C PHE A 48 -9.36 -4.03 -7.44
N LEU A 49 -10.28 -3.11 -7.77
CA LEU A 49 -11.16 -3.21 -8.93
C LEU A 49 -10.41 -3.19 -10.28
N LEU A 50 -9.27 -2.49 -10.37
CA LEU A 50 -8.45 -2.44 -11.59
C LEU A 50 -7.55 -3.68 -11.76
N TYR A 51 -7.33 -4.45 -10.70
CA TYR A 51 -6.48 -5.64 -10.72
C TYR A 51 -7.24 -6.92 -11.09
N VAL A 52 -8.53 -6.99 -10.73
CA VAL A 52 -9.47 -8.04 -11.18
C VAL A 52 -9.78 -7.85 -12.66
#